data_AF-A0A813LRD1-F1
#
_entry.id   AF-A0A813LRD1-F1
#
_cell.length_a   1.000
_cell.length_b   1.000
_cell.length_c   1.000
_cell.angle_alpha   90.00
_cell.angle_beta   90.00
_cell.angle_gamma   90.00
#
_symmetry.space_group_name_H-M   'P 1'
#
loop_
_entity.id
_entity.type
_entity.pdbx_description
1 polymer ?
#
loop_
_entity_poly.entity_id
_entity_poly.type
_entity_poly.pdbx_seq_one_letter_code
_entity_poly.pdbx_strand_id
1 'polypeptide(L)'
;YIEPLEEGQRIHGWLDLVAGEKSLWQGTLALLEAGKGPWYGPSFGPAPEVVGDIQVKLIPGTTPKALETRIRMADDEEPEWSPPTTFHLQEGVAVAPMAKPNLDNILPMTQNDPGVQEEEKEAGEQKRVKR
;
A
#
# COMPACT_ATOMS: atom_id res chain seq x y z
N TYR A 1 13.40 -24.21 -2.08
CA TYR A 1 14.26 -23.29 -1.31
C TYR A 1 13.34 -22.34 -0.57
N ILE A 2 13.69 -21.90 0.65
CA ILE A 2 12.90 -20.94 1.44
C ILE A 2 13.88 -19.92 1.99
N GLU A 3 13.69 -18.66 1.63
CA GLU A 3 14.47 -17.54 2.15
C GLU A 3 13.65 -16.78 3.21
N PRO A 4 14.14 -16.66 4.45
CA PRO A 4 13.45 -15.91 5.48
C PRO A 4 13.58 -14.41 5.24
N LEU A 5 12.53 -13.65 5.56
CA LEU A 5 12.60 -12.20 5.59
C LEU A 5 13.44 -11.73 6.79
N GLU A 6 14.17 -10.62 6.61
CA GLU A 6 14.88 -9.97 7.70
C GLU A 6 13.92 -9.29 8.69
N GLU A 7 14.42 -8.92 9.87
CA GLU A 7 13.60 -8.28 10.91
C GLU A 7 12.97 -6.97 10.39
N GLY A 8 11.64 -6.92 10.38
CA GLY A 8 10.87 -5.75 9.94
C GLY A 8 10.66 -5.64 8.43
N GLN A 9 11.25 -6.53 7.62
CA GLN A 9 10.92 -6.64 6.21
C GLN A 9 9.51 -7.19 6.02
N ARG A 10 8.85 -6.76 4.94
CA ARG A 10 7.51 -7.24 4.59
C ARG A 10 7.28 -7.23 3.09
N ILE A 11 6.46 -8.17 2.63
CA ILE A 11 5.95 -8.17 1.27
C ILE A 11 4.83 -7.12 1.17
N HIS A 12 4.84 -6.34 0.10
CA HIS A 12 3.79 -5.41 -0.24
C HIS A 12 3.47 -5.48 -1.73
N GLY A 13 2.28 -5.02 -2.09
CA GLY A 13 1.81 -4.99 -3.45
C GLY A 13 0.38 -4.47 -3.51
N TRP A 14 -0.08 -4.19 -4.71
CA TRP A 14 -1.46 -3.79 -4.99
C TRP A 14 -2.08 -4.81 -5.93
N LEU A 15 -3.33 -5.17 -5.68
CA LEU A 15 -4.10 -6.06 -6.54
C LEU A 15 -4.98 -5.22 -7.47
N ASP A 16 -4.76 -5.37 -8.76
CA ASP A 16 -5.55 -4.74 -9.80
C ASP A 16 -6.46 -5.76 -10.47
N LEU A 17 -7.68 -5.35 -10.83
CA LEU A 17 -8.57 -6.17 -11.64
C LEU A 17 -7.94 -6.40 -13.01
N VAL A 18 -7.91 -7.65 -13.45
CA VAL A 18 -7.47 -7.97 -14.80
C VAL A 18 -8.51 -7.46 -15.80
N ALA A 19 -8.05 -6.80 -16.87
CA ALA A 19 -8.92 -6.18 -17.85
C ALA A 19 -9.90 -7.20 -18.47
N GLY A 20 -11.20 -6.91 -18.40
CA GLY A 20 -12.26 -7.80 -18.90
C GLY A 20 -12.70 -8.90 -17.92
N GLU A 21 -12.00 -9.06 -16.79
CA GLU A 21 -12.34 -10.04 -15.77
C GLU A 21 -13.12 -9.41 -14.61
N LYS A 22 -14.03 -10.18 -14.01
CA LYS A 22 -14.84 -9.74 -12.85
C LYS A 22 -14.37 -10.33 -11.53
N SER A 23 -13.59 -11.39 -11.61
CA SER A 23 -13.23 -12.26 -10.49
C SER A 23 -11.75 -12.64 -10.52
N LEU A 24 -10.93 -11.89 -11.25
CA LEU A 24 -9.50 -12.12 -11.37
C LEU A 24 -8.74 -10.82 -11.08
N TRP A 25 -7.84 -10.90 -10.13
CA TRP A 25 -6.93 -9.84 -9.76
C TRP A 25 -5.49 -10.30 -9.95
N GLN A 26 -4.62 -9.37 -10.30
CA GLN A 26 -3.18 -9.59 -10.36
C GLN A 26 -2.46 -8.42 -9.70
N GLY A 27 -1.34 -8.71 -9.05
CA GLY A 27 -0.53 -7.69 -8.41
C GLY A 27 0.95 -8.06 -8.42
N THR A 28 1.80 -7.04 -8.45
CA THR A 28 3.24 -7.22 -8.27
C THR A 28 3.56 -7.22 -6.78
N LEU A 29 4.40 -8.16 -6.37
CA LEU A 29 4.93 -8.31 -5.02
C LEU A 29 6.33 -7.71 -4.96
N ALA A 30 6.55 -6.85 -3.97
CA ALA A 30 7.84 -6.24 -3.72
C ALA A 30 8.19 -6.28 -2.23
N LEU A 31 9.48 -6.22 -1.93
CA LEU A 31 10.01 -6.25 -0.58
C LEU A 31 10.15 -4.82 -0.04
N LEU A 32 9.52 -4.53 1.10
CA LEU A 32 9.77 -3.29 1.85
C LEU A 32 10.74 -3.58 2.99
N GLU A 33 11.77 -2.73 3.06
CA GLU A 33 12.71 -2.69 4.18
C GLU A 33 12.02 -2.29 5.50
N ALA A 34 12.65 -2.67 6.60
CA ALA A 34 12.22 -2.31 7.94
C ALA A 34 12.08 -0.79 8.12
N GLY A 35 10.96 -0.37 8.70
CA GLY A 35 10.68 1.05 8.97
C GLY A 35 10.32 1.90 7.75
N LYS A 36 10.35 1.36 6.53
CA LYS A 36 9.86 2.07 5.33
C LYS A 36 8.34 1.99 5.25
N GLY A 37 7.69 3.08 4.85
CA GLY A 37 6.26 3.11 4.52
C GLY A 37 5.96 2.44 3.16
N PRO A 38 4.69 2.34 2.76
CA PRO A 38 4.33 1.89 1.42
C PRO A 38 4.96 2.80 0.36
N TRP A 39 5.39 2.21 -0.75
CA TRP A 39 5.95 2.96 -1.87
C TRP A 39 4.83 3.35 -2.85
N TYR A 40 4.67 4.66 -3.08
CA TYR A 40 3.63 5.21 -3.99
C TYR A 40 4.23 5.82 -5.27
N GLY A 41 5.54 5.72 -5.47
CA GLY A 41 6.23 6.27 -6.62
C GLY A 41 7.58 6.90 -6.28
N PRO A 42 8.28 7.46 -7.28
CA PRO A 42 9.65 7.97 -7.13
C PRO A 42 9.85 9.03 -6.04
N SER A 43 8.80 9.75 -5.65
CA SER A 43 8.82 10.72 -4.55
C SER A 43 9.05 10.08 -3.18
N PHE A 44 8.85 8.77 -3.03
CA PHE A 44 9.04 8.01 -1.79
C PHE A 44 10.40 7.30 -1.73
N GLY A 45 11.33 7.67 -2.61
CA GLY A 45 12.66 7.09 -2.72
C GLY A 45 12.75 6.06 -3.85
N PRO A 46 13.84 5.26 -3.85
CA PRO A 46 14.06 4.25 -4.89
C PRO A 46 12.91 3.23 -4.90
N ALA A 47 12.66 2.65 -6.07
CA ALA A 47 11.68 1.58 -6.20
C ALA A 47 12.12 0.37 -5.34
N PRO A 48 11.19 -0.27 -4.63
CA PRO A 48 11.49 -1.47 -3.86
C PRO A 48 11.83 -2.65 -4.77
N GLU A 49 12.51 -3.64 -4.20
CA GLU A 49 12.86 -4.86 -4.90
C GLU A 49 11.61 -5.68 -5.23
N VAL A 50 11.41 -6.02 -6.51
CA VAL A 50 10.30 -6.86 -6.96
C VAL A 50 10.69 -8.31 -6.80
N VAL A 51 9.88 -9.08 -6.07
CA VAL A 51 10.12 -10.50 -5.77
C VAL A 51 9.21 -11.43 -6.58
N GLY A 52 8.15 -10.91 -7.19
CA GLY A 52 7.27 -11.71 -8.02
C GLY A 52 5.92 -11.06 -8.30
N ASP A 53 4.98 -11.87 -8.75
CA ASP A 53 3.58 -11.50 -8.96
C ASP A 53 2.66 -12.48 -8.22
N ILE A 54 1.47 -11.99 -7.86
CA ILE A 54 0.38 -12.79 -7.33
C ILE A 54 -0.84 -12.66 -8.23
N GLN A 55 -1.52 -13.77 -8.44
CA GLN A 55 -2.83 -13.84 -9.06
C GLN A 55 -3.84 -14.35 -8.04
N VAL A 56 -4.98 -13.67 -7.93
CA VAL A 56 -6.08 -14.05 -7.05
C VAL A 56 -7.34 -14.20 -7.88
N LYS A 57 -8.02 -15.34 -7.77
CA LYS A 57 -9.23 -15.64 -8.51
C LYS A 57 -10.36 -16.02 -7.57
N LEU A 58 -11.49 -15.33 -7.63
CA LEU A 58 -12.71 -15.75 -6.93
C LEU A 58 -13.40 -16.84 -7.77
N ILE A 59 -13.67 -18.00 -7.18
CA ILE A 59 -14.35 -19.11 -7.90
C ILE A 59 -15.87 -18.88 -7.84
N PRO A 60 -16.55 -18.63 -8.98
CA PRO A 60 -17.98 -18.39 -8.98
C PRO A 60 -18.76 -19.69 -8.73
N GLY A 61 -19.90 -19.56 -8.04
CA GLY A 61 -20.86 -20.66 -7.88
C GLY A 61 -20.47 -21.75 -6.88
N THR A 62 -19.41 -21.58 -6.10
CA THR A 62 -19.05 -22.54 -5.05
C THR A 62 -19.74 -22.23 -3.72
N THR A 63 -20.14 -23.29 -3.00
CA THR A 63 -20.59 -23.23 -1.62
C THR A 63 -19.82 -24.29 -0.82
N PRO A 64 -18.96 -23.92 0.14
CA PRO A 64 -18.66 -22.55 0.57
C PRO A 64 -17.96 -21.72 -0.53
N LYS A 65 -18.02 -20.39 -0.42
CA LYS A 65 -17.30 -19.48 -1.32
C LYS A 65 -15.81 -19.82 -1.31
N ALA A 66 -15.18 -19.85 -2.48
CA ALA A 66 -13.78 -20.22 -2.62
C ALA A 66 -12.99 -19.18 -3.41
N LEU A 67 -11.70 -19.06 -3.09
CA LEU A 67 -10.74 -18.30 -3.87
C LEU A 67 -9.53 -19.18 -4.23
N GLU A 68 -8.88 -18.89 -5.34
CA GLU A 68 -7.59 -19.48 -5.72
C GLU A 68 -6.52 -18.39 -5.73
N THR A 69 -5.32 -18.73 -5.28
CA THR A 69 -4.14 -17.89 -5.47
C THR A 69 -3.06 -18.64 -6.22
N ARG A 70 -2.30 -17.90 -7.04
CA ARG A 70 -1.06 -18.37 -7.68
C ARG A 70 0.00 -17.31 -7.49
N ILE A 71 1.25 -17.72 -7.38
CA ILE A 71 2.39 -16.82 -7.27
C ILE A 71 3.37 -17.15 -8.39
N ARG A 72 4.01 -16.16 -8.97
CA ARG A 72 5.10 -16.31 -9.94
C ARG A 72 6.30 -15.54 -9.40
N MET A 73 7.41 -16.21 -9.18
CA MET A 73 8.61 -15.58 -8.63
C MET A 73 9.40 -14.86 -9.73
N ALA A 74 10.04 -13.74 -9.39
CA ALA A 74 10.78 -12.94 -10.36
C ALA A 74 12.21 -13.46 -10.63
N ASP A 75 12.76 -14.26 -9.72
CA ASP A 75 14.12 -14.82 -9.75
C ASP A 75 14.23 -16.18 -10.45
N ASP A 76 13.10 -16.79 -10.81
CA ASP A 76 13.06 -18.03 -11.58
C ASP A 76 13.58 -17.82 -13.02
N GLU A 77 14.44 -18.74 -13.50
CA GLU A 77 14.98 -18.71 -14.88
C GLU A 77 13.87 -18.78 -15.93
N GLU A 78 12.78 -19.49 -15.62
CA GLU A 78 11.54 -19.55 -16.37
C GLU A 78 10.38 -19.24 -15.41
N PRO A 79 9.98 -17.96 -15.27
CA PRO A 79 9.00 -17.55 -14.27
C PRO A 79 7.62 -18.11 -14.63
N GLU A 80 7.25 -19.21 -13.98
CA GLU A 80 5.96 -19.88 -14.12
C GLU A 80 5.06 -19.59 -12.92
N TRP A 81 3.75 -19.60 -13.15
CA TRP A 81 2.79 -19.55 -12.05
C TRP A 81 2.82 -20.86 -11.26
N SER A 82 2.91 -20.73 -9.94
CA SER A 82 2.75 -21.85 -9.03
C SER A 82 1.40 -22.55 -9.25
N PRO A 83 1.29 -23.83 -8.83
CA PRO A 83 0.01 -24.49 -8.74
C PRO A 83 -1.01 -23.64 -7.92
N PRO A 84 -2.30 -23.66 -8.30
CA PRO A 84 -3.32 -22.92 -7.57
C PRO A 84 -3.46 -23.45 -6.14
N THR A 85 -3.45 -22.52 -5.19
CA THR A 85 -3.81 -22.79 -3.80
C THR A 85 -5.24 -22.32 -3.55
N THR A 86 -6.12 -23.24 -3.16
CA THR A 86 -7.54 -22.94 -2.94
C THR A 86 -7.82 -22.66 -1.47
N PHE A 87 -8.54 -21.58 -1.20
CA PHE A 87 -9.05 -21.22 0.12
C PHE A 87 -10.58 -21.28 0.10
N HIS A 88 -11.15 -21.81 1.17
CA HIS A 88 -12.59 -21.83 1.37
C HIS A 88 -12.96 -20.90 2.51
N LEU A 89 -14.03 -20.14 2.34
CA LEU A 89 -14.61 -19.35 3.41
C LEU A 89 -15.12 -20.31 4.50
N GLN A 90 -14.54 -20.21 5.70
CA GLN A 90 -15.07 -20.93 6.86
C GLN A 90 -16.35 -20.24 7.34
N GLU A 91 -17.47 -20.94 7.28
CA GLU A 91 -18.71 -20.49 7.91
C GLU A 91 -18.57 -20.59 9.43
N GLY A 92 -18.69 -19.46 10.14
CA GLY A 92 -18.67 -19.42 11.61
C GLY A 92 -17.54 -18.62 12.26
N VAL A 93 -16.57 -18.10 11.49
CA VAL A 93 -15.65 -17.07 12.02
C VAL A 93 -16.39 -15.74 11.98
N ALA A 94 -16.86 -15.28 13.14
CA ALA A 94 -17.35 -13.91 13.30
C ALA A 94 -16.31 -12.99 12.68
N VAL A 95 -16.69 -12.26 11.64
CA VAL A 95 -15.82 -11.30 10.94
C VAL A 95 -15.32 -10.35 12.02
N ALA A 96 -14.06 -10.53 12.45
CA ALA A 96 -13.43 -9.58 13.34
C ALA A 96 -13.60 -8.22 12.67
N PRO A 97 -14.06 -7.18 13.37
CA PRO A 97 -14.29 -5.89 12.75
C PRO A 97 -13.00 -5.50 12.05
N MET A 98 -13.02 -5.43 10.72
CA MET A 98 -11.91 -4.94 9.93
C MET A 98 -11.44 -3.67 10.62
N ALA A 99 -10.17 -3.65 11.03
CA ALA A 99 -9.61 -2.52 11.75
C ALA A 99 -9.91 -1.27 10.92
N LYS A 100 -10.85 -0.46 11.39
CA LYS A 100 -11.08 0.87 10.82
C LYS A 100 -9.71 1.54 10.89
N PRO A 101 -9.16 2.07 9.78
CA PRO A 101 -7.94 2.85 9.88
C PRO A 101 -8.22 3.95 10.89
N ASN A 102 -7.50 3.89 12.01
CA ASN A 102 -7.67 4.83 13.12
C ASN A 102 -7.02 6.15 12.69
N LEU A 103 -7.74 6.90 11.87
CA LEU A 103 -7.35 8.19 11.33
C LEU A 103 -7.09 9.23 12.44
N ASP A 104 -7.58 8.97 13.65
CA ASP A 104 -7.41 9.84 14.81
C ASP A 104 -5.95 9.90 15.33
N ASN A 105 -5.07 9.01 14.87
CA ASN A 105 -3.64 9.02 15.26
C ASN A 105 -2.69 9.69 14.25
N ILE A 106 -3.18 10.22 13.12
CA ILE A 106 -2.28 10.70 12.05
C ILE A 106 -2.05 12.23 12.06
N LEU A 107 -2.73 13.04 12.89
CA LEU A 107 -2.42 14.48 12.96
C LEU A 107 -2.65 15.09 14.36
N PRO A 108 -1.61 15.48 15.11
CA PRO A 108 -1.72 16.65 15.96
C PRO A 108 -1.56 17.89 15.08
N MET A 109 -2.63 18.29 14.37
CA MET A 109 -2.78 19.68 13.96
C MET A 109 -3.26 20.47 15.17
N THR A 110 -2.33 20.89 16.02
CA THR A 110 -2.60 21.92 17.02
C THR A 110 -2.78 23.24 16.28
N GLN A 111 -4.04 23.67 16.17
CA GLN A 111 -4.39 25.02 15.74
C GLN A 111 -5.18 25.74 16.85
N ASN A 112 -4.66 26.93 17.19
CA ASN A 112 -5.27 28.09 17.87
C ASN A 112 -5.28 28.04 19.41
N ASP A 113 -4.95 29.06 20.20
CA ASP A 113 -4.53 30.49 20.11
C ASP A 113 -4.23 30.91 21.61
N PRO A 114 -4.09 32.16 22.08
CA PRO A 114 -3.60 33.45 21.55
C PRO A 114 -2.54 34.13 22.48
N GLY A 115 -1.71 35.06 21.97
CA GLY A 115 -1.02 36.01 22.86
C GLY A 115 0.34 36.55 22.41
N VAL A 116 0.31 37.70 21.74
CA VAL A 116 1.23 38.85 21.87
C VAL A 116 2.74 38.57 22.02
N GLN A 117 3.51 38.91 21.00
CA GLN A 117 4.58 39.91 21.15
C GLN A 117 4.94 40.57 19.82
N GLU A 118 5.02 41.90 19.88
CA GLU A 118 5.37 42.84 18.84
C GLU A 118 6.83 42.62 18.41
N GLU A 119 7.12 42.69 17.10
CA GLU A 119 8.44 43.14 16.65
C GLU A 119 8.32 43.88 15.31
N GLU A 120 9.17 44.90 15.20
CA GLU A 120 9.02 46.14 14.46
C GLU A 120 8.86 46.01 12.94
N LYS A 121 7.93 46.80 12.38
CA LYS A 121 7.95 47.17 10.96
C LYS A 121 8.88 48.37 10.79
N GLU A 122 10.07 48.16 10.23
CA GLU A 122 10.79 49.27 9.61
C GLU A 122 10.09 49.71 8.32
N ALA A 123 9.81 51.00 8.27
CA ALA A 123 9.19 51.71 7.17
C ALA A 123 10.26 52.25 6.21
N GLY A 124 10.05 52.05 4.91
CA GLY A 124 10.71 52.84 3.86
C GLY A 124 10.34 52.30 2.48
N GLU A 125 9.94 53.06 1.49
CA GLU A 125 9.65 54.48 1.34
C GLU A 125 8.85 54.57 0.02
N GLN A 126 7.65 55.13 0.05
CA GLN A 126 6.89 55.43 -1.17
C GLN A 126 7.32 56.79 -1.71
N LYS A 127 7.74 56.86 -2.99
CA LYS A 127 7.50 57.99 -3.92
C LYS A 127 7.87 57.53 -5.34
N ARG A 128 6.88 57.35 -6.23
CA ARG A 128 6.51 58.29 -7.34
C ARG A 128 7.69 58.48 -8.31
N VAL A 129 7.57 58.21 -9.62
CA VAL A 129 6.93 59.10 -10.59
C VAL A 129 6.51 58.33 -11.86
N LYS A 130 5.29 58.62 -12.34
CA LYS A 130 4.82 58.36 -13.71
C LYS A 130 5.55 59.26 -14.71
N ARG A 131 6.04 58.71 -15.80
CA ARG A 131 5.70 59.19 -17.15
C ARG A 131 5.98 58.13 -18.18
#